data_AF-A0A7X7B7S6-F1
#
_entry.id   AF-A0A7X7B7S6-F1
#
_cell.length_a   1.000
_cell.length_b   1.000
_cell.length_c   1.000
_cell.angle_alpha   90.00
_cell.angle_beta   90.00
_cell.angle_gamma   90.00
#
_symmetry.space_group_name_H-M   'P 1'
#
loop_
_entity.id
_entity.type
_entity.pdbx_description
1 polymer ?
#
loop_
_entity_poly.entity_id
_entity_poly.type
_entity_poly.pdbx_seq_one_letter_code
_entity_poly.pdbx_strand_id
1 'polypeptide(L)'
;MFLVRRTLLWGVMCLFLTFGSPALALEIVKTGTKYTYEMMQADILQLSERYGDLVNYQVIGESEYGRGIYAVSLGYGDAIVLIDAGRHAREWIGTMVAMEMIEVYAHAYENAWNVGGYNVREILDNTTIWFVPMANPDG
;
A
#
# COMPACT_ATOMS: atom_id res chain seq x y z
N MET A 1 -48.28 -46.28 0.74
CA MET A 1 -49.05 -45.62 1.80
C MET A 1 -48.06 -45.04 2.79
N PHE A 2 -47.98 -43.69 2.84
CA PHE A 2 -47.49 -42.77 3.89
C PHE A 2 -46.98 -43.39 5.22
N LEU A 3 -45.97 -42.91 5.96
CA LEU A 3 -45.56 -41.53 6.24
C LEU A 3 -44.23 -41.53 7.07
N VAL A 4 -43.32 -40.63 6.68
CA VAL A 4 -42.39 -39.76 7.44
C VAL A 4 -42.37 -39.86 9.00
N ARG A 5 -41.17 -39.92 9.60
CA ARG A 5 -40.61 -38.84 10.48
C ARG A 5 -39.18 -39.15 10.97
N ARG A 6 -38.21 -38.46 10.35
CA ARG A 6 -36.86 -38.16 10.85
C ARG A 6 -36.95 -36.93 11.75
N THR A 7 -36.47 -37.01 12.99
CA THR A 7 -35.98 -35.86 13.76
C THR A 7 -34.94 -36.34 14.76
N LEU A 8 -33.66 -36.21 14.41
CA LEU A 8 -32.56 -36.20 15.36
C LEU A 8 -32.13 -34.73 15.49
N LEU A 9 -32.45 -34.12 16.62
CA LEU A 9 -31.99 -32.80 17.02
C LEU A 9 -30.49 -32.89 17.32
N TRP A 10 -29.65 -32.32 16.47
CA TRP A 10 -28.27 -31.99 16.81
C TRP A 10 -28.11 -30.48 16.79
N GLY A 11 -27.73 -29.96 17.95
CA GLY A 11 -27.54 -28.54 18.19
C GLY A 11 -26.47 -27.98 17.26
N VAL A 12 -26.78 -26.85 16.65
CA VAL A 12 -25.79 -25.94 16.14
C VAL A 12 -26.14 -24.57 16.71
N MET A 13 -25.59 -24.32 17.89
CA MET A 13 -25.42 -22.97 18.39
C MET A 13 -24.38 -22.30 17.49
N CYS A 14 -24.82 -21.77 16.35
CA CYS A 14 -24.01 -20.89 15.53
C CYS A 14 -23.82 -19.59 16.31
N LEU A 15 -22.75 -19.59 17.09
CA LEU A 15 -22.05 -18.39 17.50
C LEU A 15 -21.75 -17.61 16.21
N PHE A 16 -22.54 -16.56 15.95
CA PHE A 16 -22.17 -15.55 14.98
C PHE A 16 -20.91 -14.86 15.54
N LEU A 17 -19.76 -15.47 15.28
CA LEU A 17 -18.49 -14.76 15.28
C LEU A 17 -18.68 -13.65 14.26
N THR A 18 -18.78 -12.43 14.78
CA THR A 18 -18.65 -11.22 14.00
C THR A 18 -17.35 -11.34 13.22
N PHE A 19 -17.45 -11.68 11.93
CA PHE A 19 -16.42 -11.34 10.96
C PHE A 19 -16.44 -9.80 10.91
N GLY A 20 -15.76 -9.17 11.86
CA GLY A 20 -15.32 -7.81 11.66
C GLY A 20 -14.56 -7.81 10.35
N SER A 21 -15.02 -7.03 9.37
CA SER A 21 -14.21 -6.73 8.20
C SER A 21 -12.81 -6.40 8.69
N PRO A 22 -11.73 -6.98 8.14
CA PRO A 22 -10.42 -6.43 8.39
C PRO A 22 -10.49 -5.02 7.83
N ALA A 23 -10.65 -4.03 8.71
CA ALA A 23 -10.32 -2.67 8.33
C ALA A 23 -8.90 -2.73 7.78
N LEU A 24 -8.65 -2.03 6.68
CA LEU A 24 -7.33 -1.77 6.14
C LEU A 24 -6.47 -1.17 7.27
N ALA A 25 -5.87 -2.01 8.10
CA ALA A 25 -4.90 -1.58 9.08
C ALA A 25 -3.57 -1.49 8.35
N LEU A 26 -3.52 -0.53 7.42
CA LEU A 26 -2.27 0.02 6.94
C LEU A 26 -1.62 0.67 8.16
N GLU A 27 -0.44 0.18 8.48
CA GLU A 27 0.22 0.46 9.76
C GLU A 27 1.48 1.31 9.55
N ILE A 28 2.12 1.18 8.39
CA ILE A 28 3.42 1.79 8.14
C ILE A 28 3.24 3.29 7.88
N VAL A 29 2.44 3.65 6.88
CA VAL A 29 2.26 5.05 6.48
C VAL A 29 1.17 5.69 7.34
N LYS A 30 1.60 6.54 8.28
CA LYS A 30 0.69 7.25 9.17
C LYS A 30 0.05 8.45 8.49
N THR A 31 -1.26 8.36 8.24
CA THR A 31 -2.07 9.46 7.71
C THR A 31 -2.60 10.37 8.82
N GLY A 32 -3.08 11.56 8.46
CA GLY A 32 -3.72 12.50 9.39
C GLY A 32 -2.77 13.41 10.19
N THR A 33 -1.47 13.32 9.96
CA THR A 33 -0.47 14.24 10.52
C THR A 33 0.44 14.79 9.43
N LYS A 34 1.22 15.85 9.73
CA LYS A 34 2.20 16.38 8.78
C LYS A 34 3.25 15.30 8.49
N TYR A 35 3.40 14.96 7.21
CA TYR A 35 4.33 13.95 6.75
C TYR A 35 5.71 14.57 6.50
N THR A 36 6.74 14.11 7.22
CA THR A 36 8.10 14.66 7.12
C THR A 36 9.00 13.81 6.24
N TYR A 37 10.16 14.36 5.86
CA TYR A 37 11.17 13.63 5.10
C TYR A 37 11.70 12.41 5.88
N GLU A 38 11.90 12.54 7.19
CA GLU A 38 12.39 11.45 8.04
C GLU A 38 11.34 10.35 8.17
N MET A 39 10.05 10.71 8.27
CA MET A 39 8.95 9.74 8.23
C MET A 39 8.93 9.00 6.90
N MET A 40 9.04 9.72 5.78
CA MET A 40 9.14 9.11 4.45
C MET A 40 10.29 8.11 4.36
N GLN A 41 11.49 8.47 4.83
CA GLN A 41 12.64 7.56 4.81
C GLN A 41 12.41 6.29 5.63
N ALA A 42 11.85 6.44 6.85
CA ALA A 42 11.54 5.31 7.72
C ALA A 42 10.46 4.41 7.12
N ASP A 43 9.43 5.00 6.50
CA ASP A 43 8.33 4.25 5.89
C ASP A 43 8.80 3.53 4.61
N ILE A 44 9.64 4.15 3.77
CA ILE A 44 10.24 3.49 2.60
C ILE A 44 11.01 2.23 3.01
N LEU A 45 11.84 2.34 4.06
CA LEU A 45 12.59 1.19 4.57
C LEU A 45 11.65 0.08 5.05
N GLN A 46 10.67 0.42 5.90
CA GLN A 46 9.71 -0.54 6.43
C GLN A 46 8.87 -1.21 5.33
N LEU A 47 8.45 -0.46 4.31
CA LEU A 47 7.70 -0.99 3.17
C LEU A 47 8.55 -1.97 2.36
N SER A 48 9.80 -1.61 2.07
CA SER A 48 10.71 -2.49 1.33
C SER A 48 11.03 -3.77 2.11
N GLU A 49 11.27 -3.67 3.42
CA GLU A 49 11.50 -4.84 4.28
C GLU A 49 10.26 -5.74 4.40
N ARG A 50 9.05 -5.16 4.46
CA ARG A 50 7.80 -5.90 4.58
C ARG A 50 7.42 -6.66 3.32
N TYR A 51 7.52 -5.99 2.18
CA TYR A 51 7.00 -6.50 0.90
C TYR A 51 8.09 -7.11 0.00
N GLY A 52 9.36 -7.04 0.41
CA GLY A 52 10.48 -7.64 -0.32
C GLY A 52 10.58 -7.12 -1.75
N ASP A 53 10.79 -8.04 -2.70
CA ASP A 53 11.00 -7.72 -4.11
C ASP A 53 9.85 -6.94 -4.77
N LEU A 54 8.65 -6.93 -4.16
CA LEU A 54 7.51 -6.16 -4.65
C LEU A 54 7.75 -4.65 -4.52
N VAL A 55 8.44 -4.22 -3.45
CA VAL A 55 8.71 -2.81 -3.14
C VAL A 55 10.21 -2.59 -2.98
N ASN A 56 10.83 -1.98 -3.99
CA ASN A 56 12.24 -1.61 -3.96
C ASN A 56 12.38 -0.09 -3.97
N TYR A 57 13.55 0.41 -3.56
CA TYR A 57 13.83 1.83 -3.61
C TYR A 57 15.30 2.11 -3.94
N GLN A 58 15.56 3.31 -4.44
CA GLN A 58 16.90 3.82 -4.69
C GLN A 58 16.94 5.33 -4.51
N VAL A 59 18.13 5.85 -4.20
CA VAL A 59 18.40 7.29 -4.23
C VAL A 59 18.79 7.66 -5.66
N ILE A 60 17.98 8.51 -6.30
CA ILE A 60 18.17 8.93 -7.69
C ILE A 60 18.88 10.28 -7.84
N GLY A 61 19.14 10.94 -6.72
CA GLY A 61 19.82 12.23 -6.68
C GLY A 61 19.94 12.76 -5.26
N GLU A 62 20.51 13.95 -5.16
CA GLU A 62 20.74 14.68 -3.93
C GLU A 62 20.18 16.10 -4.10
N SER A 63 19.58 16.64 -3.05
CA SER A 63 19.08 18.01 -3.01
C SER A 63 20.21 19.02 -2.77
N GLU A 64 19.89 20.31 -2.81
CA GLU A 64 20.89 21.36 -2.55
C GLU A 64 21.46 21.26 -1.12
N TYR A 65 20.65 20.82 -0.16
CA TYR A 65 21.08 20.65 1.24
C TYR A 65 21.53 19.24 1.59
N GLY A 66 21.81 18.41 0.59
CA GLY A 66 22.40 17.09 0.79
C GLY A 66 21.41 16.00 1.19
N ARG A 67 20.10 16.21 0.96
CA ARG A 67 19.06 15.19 1.22
C ARG A 67 18.88 14.31 -0.01
N GLY A 68 18.82 13.00 0.19
CA GLY A 68 18.57 12.04 -0.89
C GLY A 68 17.17 12.21 -1.49
N ILE A 69 17.08 12.15 -2.82
CA ILE A 69 15.81 12.08 -3.54
C ILE A 69 15.53 10.61 -3.81
N TYR A 70 14.45 10.10 -3.22
CA TYR A 70 14.09 8.69 -3.30
C TYR A 70 13.17 8.40 -4.48
N ALA A 71 13.45 7.33 -5.19
CA ALA A 71 12.51 6.67 -6.09
C ALA A 71 12.15 5.29 -5.53
N VAL A 72 10.85 4.99 -5.45
CA VAL A 72 10.31 3.73 -4.93
C VAL A 72 9.58 3.02 -6.05
N SER A 73 9.96 1.80 -6.39
CA SER A 73 9.28 0.98 -7.39
C SER A 73 8.31 0.01 -6.72
N LEU A 74 7.12 -0.15 -7.30
CA LEU A 74 6.11 -1.10 -6.91
C LEU A 74 5.66 -1.94 -8.12
N GLY A 75 5.81 -3.25 -8.04
CA GLY A 75 5.41 -4.20 -9.09
C GLY A 75 6.56 -4.77 -9.90
N TYR A 76 6.25 -5.72 -10.78
CA TYR A 76 7.19 -6.61 -11.46
C TYR A 76 7.24 -6.46 -12.98
N GLY A 77 6.31 -5.70 -13.56
CA GLY A 77 6.14 -5.69 -15.01
C GLY A 77 6.90 -4.60 -15.76
N ASP A 78 7.10 -4.84 -17.06
CA ASP A 78 7.93 -3.99 -17.91
C ASP A 78 7.28 -2.65 -18.28
N ALA A 79 5.95 -2.54 -18.19
CA ALA A 79 5.27 -1.26 -18.43
C ALA A 79 5.54 -0.30 -17.26
N ILE A 80 5.96 0.92 -17.56
CA ILE A 80 6.39 1.89 -16.53
C ILE A 80 5.41 3.05 -16.40
N VAL A 81 4.99 3.32 -15.17
CA VAL A 81 4.26 4.53 -14.77
C VAL A 81 5.10 5.32 -13.78
N LEU A 82 5.15 6.65 -13.92
CA LEU A 82 5.83 7.53 -12.97
C LEU A 82 4.80 8.41 -12.25
N ILE A 83 4.87 8.43 -10.92
CA ILE A 83 4.12 9.31 -10.04
C ILE A 83 5.12 10.13 -9.24
N ASP A 84 5.10 11.45 -9.35
CA ASP A 84 5.91 12.34 -8.51
C ASP A 84 5.04 13.19 -7.59
N ALA A 85 5.62 13.58 -6.46
CA ALA A 85 4.98 14.42 -5.47
C ALA A 85 5.99 15.32 -4.75
N GLY A 86 5.48 16.32 -4.01
CA GLY A 86 6.30 17.17 -3.15
C GLY A 86 7.30 18.06 -3.89
N ARG A 87 7.00 18.51 -5.13
CA ARG A 87 7.80 19.56 -5.80
C ARG A 87 7.68 20.91 -5.12
N HIS A 88 6.44 21.28 -4.77
CA HIS A 88 6.17 22.42 -3.90
C HIS A 88 6.11 21.90 -2.47
N ALA A 89 7.14 22.18 -1.67
CA ALA A 89 7.28 21.56 -0.35
C ALA A 89 6.15 21.89 0.66
N ARG A 90 5.39 22.96 0.41
CA ARG A 90 4.17 23.28 1.17
C ARG A 90 3.00 22.32 0.90
N GLU A 91 3.08 21.50 -0.15
CA GLU A 91 2.10 20.50 -0.55
C GLU A 91 2.45 19.10 0.00
N TRP A 92 2.85 19.06 1.26
CA TRP A 92 3.29 17.84 1.98
C TRP A 92 2.26 16.69 1.95
N ILE A 93 0.98 17.01 1.75
CA ILE A 93 -0.08 16.00 1.59
C ILE A 93 0.16 15.11 0.35
N GLY A 94 0.78 15.64 -0.71
CA GLY A 94 1.08 14.87 -1.91
C GLY A 94 2.06 13.73 -1.63
N THR A 95 3.09 13.98 -0.82
CA THR A 95 4.04 12.95 -0.39
C THR A 95 3.34 11.88 0.43
N MET A 96 2.50 12.27 1.39
CA MET A 96 1.73 11.32 2.21
C MET A 96 0.86 10.43 1.34
N VAL A 97 0.11 11.00 0.39
CA VAL A 97 -0.76 10.25 -0.52
C VAL A 97 0.04 9.29 -1.39
N ALA A 98 1.19 9.72 -1.92
CA ALA A 98 2.06 8.84 -2.71
C ALA A 98 2.55 7.64 -1.88
N MET A 99 2.95 7.87 -0.62
CA MET A 99 3.37 6.80 0.29
C MET A 99 2.21 5.88 0.68
N GLU A 100 1.04 6.43 0.98
CA GLU A 100 -0.17 5.66 1.29
C GLU A 100 -0.58 4.78 0.10
N MET A 101 -0.50 5.29 -1.13
CA MET A 101 -0.77 4.51 -2.34
C MET A 101 0.17 3.31 -2.45
N ILE A 102 1.46 3.47 -2.15
CA ILE A 102 2.41 2.34 -2.15
C ILE A 102 1.95 1.27 -1.18
N GLU A 103 1.62 1.62 0.06
CA GLU A 103 1.19 0.65 1.08
C GLU A 103 -0.14 -0.01 0.71
N VAL A 104 -1.14 0.76 0.28
CA VAL A 104 -2.46 0.26 -0.15
C VAL A 104 -2.29 -0.76 -1.27
N TYR A 105 -1.51 -0.44 -2.30
CA TYR A 105 -1.34 -1.30 -3.46
C TYR A 105 -0.47 -2.52 -3.17
N ALA A 106 0.60 -2.38 -2.38
CA ALA A 106 1.41 -3.51 -1.95
C ALA A 106 0.58 -4.49 -1.09
N HIS A 107 -0.20 -3.97 -0.14
CA HIS A 107 -1.11 -4.78 0.66
C HIS A 107 -2.20 -5.47 -0.17
N ALA A 108 -2.80 -4.74 -1.12
CA ALA A 108 -3.79 -5.31 -2.02
C ALA A 108 -3.20 -6.40 -2.92
N TYR A 109 -1.96 -6.23 -3.37
CA TYR A 109 -1.24 -7.23 -4.15
C TYR A 109 -1.07 -8.55 -3.39
N GLU A 110 -0.57 -8.51 -2.15
CA GLU A 110 -0.37 -9.72 -1.33
C GLU A 110 -1.68 -10.46 -1.09
N ASN A 111 -2.75 -9.72 -0.81
CA ASN A 111 -4.05 -10.28 -0.46
C ASN A 111 -4.95 -10.60 -1.68
N ALA A 112 -4.46 -10.36 -2.91
CA ALA A 112 -5.22 -10.51 -4.14
C ALA A 112 -6.54 -9.71 -4.12
N TRP A 113 -6.49 -8.48 -3.58
CA TRP A 113 -7.63 -7.59 -3.48
C TRP A 113 -7.74 -6.64 -4.65
N ASN A 114 -8.98 -6.22 -4.91
CA ASN A 114 -9.25 -5.17 -5.87
C ASN A 114 -9.22 -3.80 -5.19
N VAL A 115 -8.68 -2.80 -5.90
CA VAL A 115 -8.77 -1.40 -5.50
C VAL A 115 -9.50 -0.63 -6.58
N GLY A 116 -10.57 0.08 -6.21
CA GLY A 116 -11.40 0.81 -7.18
C GLY A 116 -12.07 -0.07 -8.24
N GLY A 117 -12.23 -1.38 -7.99
CA GLY A 117 -12.76 -2.36 -8.96
C GLY A 117 -11.71 -2.98 -9.89
N TYR A 118 -10.44 -2.60 -9.77
CA TYR A 118 -9.34 -3.12 -10.58
C TYR A 118 -8.55 -4.20 -9.84
N ASN A 119 -8.11 -5.23 -10.57
CA ASN A 119 -7.25 -6.29 -10.05
C ASN A 119 -5.81 -5.79 -9.88
N VAL A 120 -5.39 -5.52 -8.65
CA VAL A 120 -4.06 -4.95 -8.36
C VAL A 120 -2.94 -5.91 -8.71
N ARG A 121 -3.13 -7.22 -8.50
CA ARG A 121 -2.11 -8.23 -8.83
C ARG A 121 -1.83 -8.27 -10.32
N GLU A 122 -2.87 -8.36 -11.13
CA GLU A 122 -2.74 -8.33 -12.59
C GLU A 122 -2.07 -7.05 -13.09
N ILE A 123 -2.41 -5.89 -12.50
CA ILE A 123 -1.79 -4.62 -12.87
C ILE A 123 -0.30 -4.64 -12.55
N LEU A 124 0.08 -4.98 -11.32
CA LEU A 124 1.47 -4.91 -10.87
C LEU A 124 2.34 -6.05 -11.40
N ASP A 125 1.75 -7.17 -11.83
CA ASP A 125 2.47 -8.23 -12.56
C ASP A 125 2.89 -7.75 -13.96
N ASN A 126 2.13 -6.83 -14.56
CA ASN A 126 2.37 -6.32 -15.93
C ASN A 126 2.93 -4.89 -15.96
N THR A 127 2.93 -4.18 -14.83
CA THR A 127 3.33 -2.78 -14.71
C THR A 127 4.16 -2.57 -13.44
N THR A 128 5.27 -1.85 -13.53
CA THR A 128 5.97 -1.29 -12.38
C THR A 128 5.67 0.20 -12.27
N ILE A 129 5.13 0.61 -11.13
CA ILE A 129 4.89 2.02 -10.82
C ILE A 129 6.10 2.54 -10.04
N TRP A 130 6.73 3.59 -10.55
CA TRP A 130 7.77 4.33 -9.87
C TRP A 130 7.18 5.57 -9.20
N PHE A 131 7.47 5.73 -7.92
CA PHE A 131 7.09 6.88 -7.12
C PHE A 131 8.32 7.71 -6.78
N VAL A 132 8.24 9.02 -6.93
CA VAL A 132 9.19 9.99 -6.36
C VAL A 132 8.41 10.79 -5.32
N PRO A 133 8.31 10.32 -4.06
CA PRO A 133 7.32 10.84 -3.12
C PRO A 133 7.61 12.27 -2.67
N MET A 134 8.89 12.66 -2.63
CA MET A 134 9.31 14.01 -2.22
C MET A 134 10.43 14.50 -3.12
N ALA A 135 10.07 15.17 -4.22
CA ALA A 135 11.03 15.69 -5.18
C ALA A 135 11.80 16.91 -4.69
N ASN A 136 11.27 17.66 -3.73
CA ASN A 136 11.92 18.80 -3.08
C ASN A 136 11.97 18.57 -1.56
N PRO A 137 12.93 17.78 -1.06
CA PRO A 137 13.03 17.47 0.36
C PRO A 137 13.55 18.64 1.20
N ASP A 138 14.04 19.73 0.60
CA ASP A 138 14.65 20.87 1.33
C ASP A 138 13.63 21.92 1.77
N GLY A 139 12.51 22.04 1.06
CA GLY A 139 11.55 23.15 1.22
C GLY A 139 10.51 22.98 2.32
#